data_AF-A0A7K0CTZ1-F1
#
_entry.id   AF-A0A7K0CTZ1-F1
#
_cell.length_a   1.000
_cell.length_b   1.000
_cell.length_c   1.000
_cell.angle_alpha   90.00
_cell.angle_beta   90.00
_cell.angle_gamma   90.00
#
_symmetry.space_group_name_H-M   'P 1'
#
loop_
_entity.id
_entity.type
_entity.pdbx_description
1 polymer ?
#
loop_
_entity_poly.entity_id
_entity_poly.type
_entity_poly.pdbx_seq_one_letter_code
_entity_poly.pdbx_strand_id
1 'polypeptide(L)'
;MRFGSRALLSATVVTALALTGAACGSDKGGGGGGDALSVDRIRDLAAKTKDGADTCPVDWDLVAAAKAAGVEGRVGPQAGKDAVKGELPQPDVPSPDDMLESVDGALLECAYEINGEKASVFASGAGKGRATNMLLPLIAATDELGMSKLSAYAEEAGKAGEGSVLLTPNNTAATVRLPENGGDVVLTFVTGSTRADAKSSLTPDQVSRIAEELAGQVGG
;
A
#
# COMPACT_ATOMS: atom_id res chain seq x y z
N MET A 1 18.80 -55.48 -56.06
CA MET A 1 17.95 -56.39 -55.28
C MET A 1 17.54 -55.70 -53.99
N ARG A 2 16.21 -55.56 -53.79
CA ARG A 2 15.43 -55.33 -52.56
C ARG A 2 15.78 -54.13 -51.66
N PHE A 3 14.99 -53.07 -51.87
CA PHE A 3 14.58 -52.07 -50.88
C PHE A 3 13.85 -52.73 -49.70
N GLY A 4 14.12 -52.26 -48.47
CA GLY A 4 13.41 -52.65 -47.26
C GLY A 4 12.99 -51.42 -46.47
N SER A 5 11.80 -50.90 -46.76
CA SER A 5 11.12 -49.85 -46.00
C SER A 5 10.62 -50.42 -44.67
N ARG A 6 10.91 -49.75 -43.55
CA ARG A 6 10.18 -49.92 -42.30
C ARG A 6 9.60 -48.58 -41.88
N ALA A 7 8.32 -48.42 -42.20
CA ALA A 7 7.44 -47.42 -41.61
C ALA A 7 7.24 -47.76 -40.13
N LEU A 8 7.49 -46.80 -39.23
CA LEU A 8 7.05 -46.87 -37.85
C LEU A 8 5.76 -46.06 -37.73
N LEU A 9 4.72 -46.79 -37.34
CA LEU A 9 3.37 -46.34 -37.09
C LEU A 9 3.30 -45.44 -35.85
N SER A 10 2.46 -44.43 -35.97
CA SER A 10 2.02 -43.48 -34.96
C SER A 10 1.41 -44.13 -33.71
N ALA A 11 1.60 -43.49 -32.56
CA ALA A 11 0.69 -43.60 -31.42
C ALA A 11 0.46 -42.20 -30.84
N THR A 12 -0.53 -41.49 -31.38
CA THR A 12 -1.02 -40.23 -30.83
C THR A 12 -1.98 -40.58 -29.69
N VAL A 13 -1.56 -40.37 -28.45
CA VAL A 13 -2.43 -40.47 -27.29
C VAL A 13 -3.21 -39.16 -27.16
N VAL A 14 -4.48 -39.16 -27.55
CA VAL A 14 -5.42 -38.08 -27.27
C VAL A 14 -6.04 -38.36 -25.91
N THR A 15 -5.50 -37.73 -24.86
CA THR A 15 -6.12 -37.75 -23.53
C THR A 15 -7.18 -36.66 -23.48
N ALA A 16 -8.45 -37.07 -23.65
CA ALA A 16 -9.59 -36.21 -23.38
C ALA A 16 -9.81 -36.13 -21.85
N LEU A 17 -9.33 -35.05 -21.24
CA LEU A 17 -9.68 -34.66 -19.87
C LEU A 17 -10.93 -33.79 -19.92
N ALA A 18 -12.09 -34.44 -19.77
CA ALA A 18 -13.34 -33.80 -19.41
C ALA A 18 -13.54 -33.98 -17.91
N LEU A 19 -13.23 -32.97 -17.10
CA LEU A 19 -13.63 -32.90 -15.69
C LEU A 19 -13.83 -31.43 -15.29
N THR A 20 -15.11 -31.12 -15.06
CA THR A 20 -15.65 -30.17 -14.08
C THR A 20 -15.16 -28.72 -14.12
N GLY A 21 -16.07 -27.83 -14.52
CA GLY A 21 -15.94 -26.40 -14.31
C GLY A 21 -15.70 -26.08 -12.83
N ALA A 22 -14.47 -25.66 -12.53
CA ALA A 22 -14.21 -24.82 -11.39
C ALA A 22 -14.66 -23.42 -11.80
N ALA A 23 -15.81 -23.00 -11.28
CA ALA A 23 -16.07 -21.58 -11.11
C ALA A 23 -14.82 -20.99 -10.43
N CYS A 24 -14.25 -19.92 -11.00
CA CYS A 24 -13.31 -19.06 -10.31
C CYS A 24 -14.05 -18.36 -9.16
N GLY A 25 -14.35 -19.12 -8.10
CA GLY A 25 -14.62 -18.59 -6.79
C GLY A 25 -13.27 -18.24 -6.20
N SER A 26 -12.91 -16.96 -6.26
CA SER A 26 -11.82 -16.38 -5.52
C SER A 26 -12.15 -16.47 -4.03
N ASP A 27 -11.89 -17.64 -3.44
CA ASP A 27 -12.14 -17.90 -2.04
C ASP A 27 -10.94 -18.64 -1.44
N LYS A 28 -10.33 -17.94 -0.47
CA LYS A 28 -9.39 -18.40 0.57
C LYS A 28 -7.89 -18.35 0.29
N GLY A 29 -7.23 -17.54 1.13
CA GLY A 29 -6.44 -18.18 2.19
C GLY A 29 -5.17 -17.46 2.61
N GLY A 30 -5.30 -16.29 3.24
CA GLY A 30 -4.19 -15.58 3.88
C GLY A 30 -4.69 -14.63 4.95
N GLY A 31 -5.58 -15.11 5.84
CA GLY A 31 -6.14 -14.32 6.94
C GLY A 31 -5.09 -14.00 8.00
N GLY A 32 -4.37 -12.89 7.81
CA GLY A 32 -3.93 -12.07 8.93
C GLY A 32 -5.13 -11.26 9.39
N GLY A 33 -5.88 -11.77 10.36
CA GLY A 33 -7.03 -11.08 10.94
C GLY A 33 -6.58 -9.92 11.82
N GLY A 34 -5.96 -8.90 11.23
CA GLY A 34 -5.82 -7.61 11.89
C GLY A 34 -7.20 -6.97 11.99
N ASP A 35 -7.53 -6.34 13.13
CA ASP A 35 -8.81 -5.61 13.19
C ASP A 35 -8.85 -4.55 12.08
N ALA A 36 -10.05 -4.17 11.65
CA ALA A 36 -10.17 -3.10 10.67
C ALA A 36 -9.51 -1.81 11.19
N LEU A 37 -8.89 -1.03 10.30
CA LEU A 37 -8.45 0.32 10.63
C LEU A 37 -9.65 1.28 10.65
N SER A 38 -9.75 2.06 11.72
CA SER A 38 -10.70 3.16 11.88
C SER A 38 -9.95 4.44 12.22
N VAL A 39 -10.61 5.59 12.09
CA VAL A 39 -9.99 6.88 12.48
C VAL A 39 -9.56 6.86 13.96
N ASP A 40 -10.42 6.36 14.85
CA ASP A 40 -10.11 6.26 16.28
C ASP A 40 -8.94 5.31 16.56
N ARG A 41 -8.88 4.19 15.85
CA ARG A 41 -7.75 3.27 16.01
C ARG A 41 -6.44 3.89 15.54
N ILE A 42 -6.46 4.63 14.42
CA ILE A 42 -5.27 5.34 13.94
C ILE A 42 -4.84 6.40 14.96
N ARG A 43 -5.77 7.15 15.57
CA ARG A 43 -5.46 8.07 16.67
C ARG A 43 -4.81 7.37 17.85
N ASP A 44 -5.37 6.25 18.30
CA ASP A 44 -4.84 5.48 19.42
C ASP A 44 -3.42 4.96 19.15
N LEU A 45 -3.16 4.50 17.91
CA LEU A 45 -1.85 4.03 17.49
C LEU A 45 -0.86 5.21 17.41
N ALA A 46 -1.25 6.31 16.77
CA ALA A 46 -0.43 7.51 16.66
C ALA A 46 -0.08 8.11 18.04
N ALA A 47 -1.02 8.10 18.99
CA ALA A 47 -0.79 8.55 20.36
C ALA A 47 0.32 7.74 21.06
N LYS A 48 0.34 6.42 20.84
CA LYS A 48 1.33 5.52 21.44
C LYS A 48 2.73 5.66 20.83
N THR A 49 2.82 6.16 19.60
CA THR A 49 4.07 6.28 18.84
C THR A 49 4.48 7.71 18.55
N LYS A 50 3.84 8.70 19.18
CA LYS A 50 4.13 10.13 18.98
C LYS A 50 5.56 10.52 19.34
N ASP A 51 6.15 9.82 20.31
CA ASP A 51 7.52 10.03 20.79
C ASP A 51 8.53 9.12 20.06
N GLY A 52 8.08 8.46 18.99
CA GLY A 52 8.82 7.46 18.22
C GLY A 52 8.64 6.04 18.76
N ALA A 53 8.70 5.05 17.85
CA ALA A 53 8.80 3.64 18.20
C ALA A 53 9.73 2.91 17.22
N ASP A 54 10.30 1.79 17.67
CA ASP A 54 11.18 0.93 16.87
C ASP A 54 10.43 -0.14 16.08
N THR A 55 9.15 -0.35 16.40
CA THR A 55 8.33 -1.42 15.83
C THR A 55 6.96 -0.87 15.45
N CYS A 56 6.52 -1.13 14.21
CA CYS A 56 5.20 -0.72 13.73
C CYS A 56 4.11 -1.35 14.62
N PRO A 57 3.18 -0.57 15.19
CA PRO A 57 2.16 -1.08 16.11
C PRO A 57 1.00 -1.77 15.39
N VAL A 58 1.06 -1.84 14.07
CA VAL A 58 0.16 -2.62 13.22
C VAL A 58 1.00 -3.71 12.57
N ASP A 59 0.48 -4.93 12.56
CA ASP A 59 1.21 -6.12 12.10
C ASP A 59 1.18 -6.26 10.56
N TRP A 60 1.66 -5.24 9.85
CA TRP A 60 1.75 -5.29 8.39
C TRP A 60 2.80 -6.32 7.97
N ASP A 61 2.40 -7.31 7.19
CA ASP A 61 3.31 -8.25 6.55
C ASP A 61 3.77 -7.67 5.20
N LEU A 62 4.67 -6.68 5.25
CA LEU A 62 5.27 -6.09 4.06
C LEU A 62 6.08 -7.13 3.26
N VAL A 63 6.66 -8.13 3.93
CA VAL A 63 7.43 -9.18 3.26
C VAL A 63 6.50 -10.03 2.40
N ALA A 64 5.35 -10.45 2.91
CA ALA A 64 4.35 -11.17 2.15
C ALA A 64 3.76 -10.31 1.02
N ALA A 65 3.42 -9.05 1.28
CA ALA A 65 2.90 -8.13 0.27
C ALA A 65 3.89 -7.91 -0.88
N ALA A 66 5.16 -7.65 -0.56
CA ALA A 66 6.23 -7.48 -1.55
C ALA A 66 6.45 -8.77 -2.35
N LYS A 67 6.43 -9.93 -1.71
CA LYS A 67 6.54 -11.22 -2.39
C LYS A 67 5.36 -11.47 -3.33
N ALA A 68 4.14 -11.15 -2.92
CA ALA A 68 2.94 -11.27 -3.76
C ALA A 68 2.99 -10.33 -4.97
N ALA A 69 3.62 -9.16 -4.81
CA ALA A 69 3.93 -8.23 -5.89
C ALA A 69 5.09 -8.67 -6.80
N GLY A 70 5.76 -9.80 -6.52
CA GLY A 70 6.90 -10.27 -7.29
C GLY A 70 8.18 -9.47 -7.05
N VAL A 71 8.30 -8.81 -5.90
CA VAL A 71 9.56 -8.18 -5.47
C VAL A 71 10.50 -9.27 -4.96
N GLU A 72 11.69 -9.33 -5.55
CA GLU A 72 12.77 -10.19 -5.10
C GLU A 72 13.73 -9.44 -4.18
N GLY A 73 14.40 -10.17 -3.29
CA GLY A 73 15.46 -9.64 -2.45
C GLY A 73 15.05 -9.37 -1.00
N ARG A 74 15.66 -8.35 -0.39
CA ARG A 74 15.51 -8.07 1.04
C ARG A 74 14.36 -7.09 1.27
N VAL A 75 13.41 -7.47 2.13
CA VAL A 75 12.34 -6.61 2.61
C VAL A 75 12.30 -6.71 4.12
N GLY A 76 12.16 -5.59 4.83
CA GLY A 76 12.07 -5.60 6.28
C GLY A 76 11.81 -4.23 6.90
N PRO A 77 11.51 -4.17 8.20
CA PRO A 77 11.35 -2.90 8.90
C PRO A 77 12.66 -2.11 8.91
N GLN A 78 12.57 -0.79 8.86
CA GLN A 78 13.71 0.06 9.12
C GLN A 78 14.04 0.01 10.62
N ALA A 79 15.31 -0.05 10.98
CA ALA A 79 15.72 -0.04 12.38
C ALA A 79 15.82 1.38 12.94
N GLY A 80 15.55 1.55 14.24
CA GLY A 80 15.81 2.77 14.99
C GLY A 80 14.55 3.44 15.52
N LYS A 81 14.74 4.44 16.39
CA LYS A 81 13.66 5.15 17.11
C LYS A 81 12.70 5.95 16.21
N ASP A 82 13.11 6.21 14.97
CA ASP A 82 12.34 6.97 13.98
C ASP A 82 11.70 6.04 12.93
N ALA A 83 11.69 4.73 13.18
CA ALA A 83 11.06 3.74 12.31
C ALA A 83 9.54 3.86 12.30
N VAL A 84 8.96 4.45 13.35
CA VAL A 84 7.52 4.70 13.44
C VAL A 84 7.29 6.10 13.96
N LYS A 85 6.33 6.80 13.35
CA LYS A 85 5.91 8.13 13.78
C LYS A 85 4.40 8.21 13.81
N GLY A 86 3.87 8.64 14.95
CA GLY A 86 2.48 9.02 15.08
C GLY A 86 2.34 10.54 15.06
N GLU A 87 1.37 11.06 14.31
CA GLU A 87 0.99 12.46 14.36
C GLU A 87 -0.48 12.60 14.75
N LEU A 88 -0.73 13.58 15.62
CA LEU A 88 -2.03 13.95 16.14
C LEU A 88 -2.17 15.48 16.03
N PRO A 89 -3.42 16.00 16.07
CA PRO A 89 -3.65 17.42 16.26
C PRO A 89 -2.90 17.92 17.50
N GLN A 90 -2.29 19.10 17.43
CA GLN A 90 -1.58 19.67 18.58
C GLN A 90 -2.57 20.43 19.48
N PRO A 91 -2.97 19.89 20.66
CA PRO A 91 -4.00 20.53 21.49
C PRO A 91 -3.53 21.84 22.13
N ASP A 92 -2.21 22.02 22.26
CA ASP A 92 -1.62 23.10 23.05
C ASP A 92 -1.25 24.33 22.21
N VAL A 93 -1.36 24.24 20.89
CA VAL A 93 -1.13 25.35 19.96
C VAL A 93 -2.31 25.41 18.99
N PRO A 94 -3.41 26.09 19.36
CA PRO A 94 -4.52 26.33 18.44
C PRO A 94 -3.97 27.06 17.23
N SER A 95 -3.79 26.32 16.14
CA SER A 95 -3.30 26.85 14.89
C SER A 95 -4.43 26.70 13.90
N PRO A 96 -4.99 27.80 13.36
CA PRO A 96 -5.93 27.71 12.25
C PRO A 96 -5.31 27.00 11.03
N ASP A 97 -3.99 26.79 11.04
CA ASP A 97 -3.21 26.11 10.01
C ASP A 97 -2.87 24.65 10.37
N ASP A 98 -3.28 24.12 11.54
CA ASP A 98 -3.14 22.69 11.84
C ASP A 98 -4.17 21.89 11.03
N MET A 99 -3.69 21.31 9.91
CA MET A 99 -4.51 20.50 9.04
C MET A 99 -5.13 19.31 9.77
N LEU A 100 -4.41 18.66 10.70
CA LEU A 100 -4.92 17.51 11.44
C LEU A 100 -6.07 17.93 12.36
N GLU A 101 -5.97 19.08 13.03
CA GLU A 101 -7.07 19.60 13.86
C GLU A 101 -8.33 19.87 13.00
N SER A 102 -8.15 20.49 11.83
CA SER A 102 -9.27 20.89 10.96
C SER A 102 -10.10 19.70 10.42
N VAL A 103 -9.45 18.56 10.19
CA VAL A 103 -10.06 17.35 9.65
C VAL A 103 -10.37 16.31 10.72
N ASP A 104 -10.11 16.63 12.00
CA ASP A 104 -10.14 15.66 13.08
C ASP A 104 -9.30 14.43 12.67
N GLY A 105 -8.04 14.67 12.33
CA GLY A 105 -7.16 13.74 11.63
C GLY A 105 -6.21 13.00 12.55
N ALA A 106 -5.63 11.91 12.04
CA ALA A 106 -4.44 11.27 12.59
C ALA A 106 -3.64 10.58 11.49
N LEU A 107 -2.34 10.47 11.72
CA LEU A 107 -1.39 9.85 10.81
C LEU A 107 -0.49 8.88 11.58
N LEU A 108 -0.28 7.70 11.02
CA LEU A 108 0.73 6.74 11.47
C LEU A 108 1.64 6.40 10.28
N GLU A 109 2.93 6.65 10.42
CA GLU A 109 3.97 6.22 9.49
C GLU A 109 4.71 5.01 10.08
N CYS A 110 4.86 3.95 9.28
CA CYS A 110 5.80 2.85 9.54
C CYS A 110 6.81 2.75 8.41
N ALA A 111 8.10 2.87 8.74
CA ALA A 111 9.22 2.87 7.81
C ALA A 111 9.82 1.46 7.62
N TYR A 112 10.19 1.18 6.39
CA TYR A 112 10.69 -0.10 5.90
C TYR A 112 11.86 0.11 4.93
N GLU A 113 12.54 -0.97 4.63
CA GLU A 113 13.53 -1.04 3.55
C GLU A 113 13.18 -2.17 2.58
N ILE A 114 13.26 -1.86 1.28
CA ILE A 114 13.12 -2.81 0.18
C ILE A 114 14.38 -2.71 -0.66
N ASN A 115 15.20 -3.76 -0.68
CA ASN A 115 16.48 -3.80 -1.39
C ASN A 115 17.43 -2.63 -1.06
N GLY A 116 17.35 -2.12 0.18
CA GLY A 116 18.14 -0.98 0.64
C GLY A 116 17.57 0.39 0.24
N GLU A 117 16.43 0.42 -0.45
CA GLU A 117 15.63 1.62 -0.69
C GLU A 117 14.64 1.83 0.47
N LYS A 118 14.43 3.09 0.86
CA LYS A 118 13.43 3.42 1.87
C LYS A 118 12.03 3.26 1.31
N ALA A 119 11.14 2.72 2.12
CA ALA A 119 9.72 2.70 1.88
C ALA A 119 8.97 3.07 3.16
N SER A 120 7.82 3.69 3.04
CA SER A 120 6.95 4.02 4.17
C SER A 120 5.53 3.57 3.87
N VAL A 121 4.86 3.08 4.91
CA VAL A 121 3.44 2.81 4.91
C VAL A 121 2.79 3.83 5.81
N PHE A 122 1.86 4.60 5.26
CA PHE A 122 1.06 5.56 6.00
C PHE A 122 -0.36 5.02 6.19
N ALA A 123 -0.84 5.06 7.42
CA ALA A 123 -2.26 4.94 7.73
C ALA A 123 -2.78 6.30 8.17
N SER A 124 -3.76 6.82 7.43
CA SER A 124 -4.31 8.16 7.62
C SER A 124 -5.80 8.06 7.87
N GLY A 125 -6.29 8.70 8.93
CA GLY A 125 -7.71 8.77 9.24
C GLY A 125 -8.17 10.22 9.36
N ALA A 126 -9.32 10.56 8.80
CA ALA A 126 -9.94 11.87 8.93
C ALA A 126 -11.41 11.73 9.34
N GLY A 127 -11.78 12.28 10.50
CA GLY A 127 -13.18 12.36 10.93
C GLY A 127 -14.02 13.31 10.08
N LYS A 128 -13.38 14.26 9.38
CA LYS A 128 -14.01 15.22 8.46
C LYS A 128 -13.19 15.39 7.19
N GLY A 129 -13.87 15.53 6.05
CA GLY A 129 -13.17 15.72 4.77
C GLY A 129 -12.55 14.42 4.26
N ARG A 130 -11.34 14.49 3.71
CA ARG A 130 -10.66 13.35 3.06
C ARG A 130 -9.28 13.14 3.67
N ALA A 131 -8.98 11.92 4.08
CA ALA A 131 -7.71 11.57 4.69
C ALA A 131 -6.54 11.72 3.70
N THR A 132 -6.75 11.49 2.41
CA THR A 132 -5.71 11.70 1.37
C THR A 132 -5.19 13.13 1.34
N ASN A 133 -6.01 14.13 1.71
CA ASN A 133 -5.58 15.53 1.71
C ASN A 133 -4.41 15.78 2.66
N MET A 134 -4.31 15.01 3.75
CA MET A 134 -3.22 15.11 4.73
C MET A 134 -1.87 14.68 4.13
N LEU A 135 -1.89 13.81 3.12
CA LEU A 135 -0.69 13.26 2.48
C LEU A 135 -0.30 13.99 1.19
N LEU A 136 -1.11 14.94 0.70
CA LEU A 136 -0.79 15.67 -0.53
C LEU A 136 0.57 16.39 -0.48
N PRO A 137 0.98 17.06 0.62
CA PRO A 137 2.32 17.66 0.68
C PRO A 137 3.45 16.62 0.56
N LEU A 138 3.31 15.47 1.21
CA LEU A 138 4.27 14.36 1.13
C LEU A 138 4.34 13.80 -0.29
N ILE A 139 3.19 13.57 -0.93
CA ILE A 139 3.10 13.08 -2.31
C ILE A 139 3.72 14.09 -3.28
N ALA A 140 3.44 15.38 -3.10
CA ALA A 140 4.04 16.43 -3.92
C ALA A 140 5.57 16.44 -3.81
N ALA A 141 6.10 16.28 -2.59
CA ALA A 141 7.53 16.25 -2.33
C ALA A 141 8.20 14.97 -2.86
N THR A 142 7.58 13.81 -2.64
CA THR A 142 8.16 12.51 -2.99
C THR A 142 8.06 12.21 -4.48
N ASP A 143 6.94 12.58 -5.09
CA ASP A 143 6.66 12.34 -6.51
C ASP A 143 7.02 13.57 -7.36
N GLU A 144 7.65 14.61 -6.78
CA GLU A 144 8.06 15.85 -7.45
C GLU A 144 6.94 16.49 -8.31
N LEU A 145 5.71 16.50 -7.78
CA LEU A 145 4.55 16.97 -8.53
C LEU A 145 4.39 18.48 -8.48
N GLY A 146 4.27 19.09 -9.66
CA GLY A 146 3.72 20.43 -9.77
C GLY A 146 2.24 20.48 -9.37
N MET A 147 1.76 21.66 -8.97
CA MET A 147 0.40 21.88 -8.43
C MET A 147 -0.73 21.33 -9.31
N SER A 148 -0.61 21.42 -10.64
CA SER A 148 -1.63 20.90 -11.57
C SER A 148 -1.78 19.38 -11.48
N LYS A 149 -0.66 18.64 -11.45
CA LYS A 149 -0.68 17.18 -11.31
C LYS A 149 -1.15 16.75 -9.93
N LEU A 150 -0.73 17.48 -8.89
CA LEU A 150 -1.17 17.21 -7.52
C LEU A 150 -2.69 17.42 -7.37
N SER A 151 -3.25 18.48 -7.97
CA SER A 151 -4.70 18.73 -7.96
C SER A 151 -5.47 17.65 -8.71
N ALA A 152 -4.98 17.19 -9.86
CA ALA A 152 -5.60 16.10 -10.60
C ALA A 152 -5.59 14.79 -9.79
N TYR A 153 -4.46 14.48 -9.17
CA TYR A 153 -4.35 13.34 -8.27
C TYR A 153 -5.31 13.43 -7.08
N ALA A 154 -5.41 14.59 -6.42
CA ALA A 154 -6.34 14.80 -5.31
C ALA A 154 -7.81 14.62 -5.73
N GLU A 155 -8.17 15.09 -6.93
CA GLU A 155 -9.51 14.92 -7.49
C GLU A 155 -9.82 13.45 -7.79
N GLU A 156 -8.87 12.72 -8.39
CA GLU A 156 -9.00 11.28 -8.67
C GLU A 156 -9.08 10.45 -7.38
N ALA A 157 -8.21 10.73 -6.41
CA ALA A 157 -8.27 10.11 -5.08
C ALA A 157 -9.63 10.35 -4.43
N GLY A 158 -10.23 11.51 -4.65
CA GLY A 158 -11.55 11.83 -4.13
C GLY A 158 -12.71 11.06 -4.79
N LYS A 159 -12.48 10.49 -5.98
CA LYS A 159 -13.46 9.68 -6.72
C LYS A 159 -13.22 8.18 -6.56
N ALA A 160 -12.03 7.79 -6.08
CA ALA A 160 -11.68 6.39 -5.86
C ALA A 160 -12.65 5.74 -4.86
N GLY A 161 -13.15 4.56 -5.23
CA GLY A 161 -13.96 3.73 -4.33
C GLY A 161 -13.10 3.04 -3.28
N GLU A 162 -13.76 2.45 -2.30
CA GLU A 162 -13.09 1.54 -1.34
C GLU A 162 -12.37 0.41 -2.08
N GLY A 163 -11.20 0.01 -1.57
CA GLY A 163 -10.32 -0.99 -2.16
C GLY A 163 -9.64 -0.59 -3.47
N SER A 164 -9.96 0.58 -4.04
CA SER A 164 -9.35 1.04 -5.28
C SER A 164 -7.96 1.59 -5.00
N VAL A 165 -6.96 1.05 -5.71
CA VAL A 165 -5.58 1.53 -5.67
C VAL A 165 -5.43 2.69 -6.67
N LEU A 166 -4.88 3.81 -6.21
CA LEU A 166 -4.51 4.95 -7.03
C LEU A 166 -3.01 5.20 -6.96
N LEU A 167 -2.32 5.08 -8.09
CA LEU A 167 -0.91 5.44 -8.21
C LEU A 167 -0.72 6.94 -8.38
N THR A 168 0.39 7.46 -7.86
CA THR A 168 0.86 8.81 -8.19
C THR A 168 1.38 8.87 -9.63
N PRO A 169 1.38 10.05 -10.29
CA PRO A 169 1.81 10.17 -11.68
C PRO A 169 3.23 9.68 -12.00
N ASN A 170 4.18 9.80 -11.06
CA ASN A 170 5.53 9.25 -11.25
C ASN A 170 5.72 7.87 -10.55
N ASN A 171 4.63 7.27 -10.07
CA ASN A 171 4.55 5.90 -9.52
C ASN A 171 5.39 5.66 -8.27
N THR A 172 5.72 6.71 -7.51
CA THR A 172 6.47 6.56 -6.25
C THR A 172 5.57 6.22 -5.07
N ALA A 173 4.26 6.43 -5.19
CA ALA A 173 3.30 6.05 -4.16
C ALA A 173 2.01 5.47 -4.74
N ALA A 174 1.35 4.64 -3.94
CA ALA A 174 0.02 4.10 -4.20
C ALA A 174 -0.86 4.32 -2.96
N THR A 175 -2.05 4.89 -3.15
CA THR A 175 -3.04 5.09 -2.09
C THR A 175 -4.25 4.18 -2.31
N VAL A 176 -4.70 3.54 -1.24
CA VAL A 176 -5.90 2.71 -1.20
C VAL A 176 -6.87 3.29 -0.19
N ARG A 177 -8.12 3.50 -0.59
CA ARG A 177 -9.19 3.87 0.33
C ARG A 177 -9.68 2.62 1.04
N LEU A 178 -9.60 2.61 2.37
CA LEU A 178 -10.12 1.50 3.19
C LEU A 178 -11.62 1.69 3.45
N PRO A 179 -12.35 0.63 3.85
CA PRO A 179 -13.77 0.76 4.19
C PRO A 179 -14.00 1.82 5.27
N GLU A 180 -15.08 2.59 5.10
CA GLU A 180 -15.42 3.64 6.05
C GLU A 180 -15.75 3.07 7.44
N ASN A 181 -14.95 3.46 8.44
CA ASN A 181 -15.18 3.10 9.83
C ASN A 181 -14.95 4.32 10.74
N GLY A 182 -16.01 5.10 10.94
CA GLY A 182 -15.97 6.33 11.74
C GLY A 182 -15.35 7.55 11.02
N GLY A 183 -15.06 7.45 9.72
CA GLY A 183 -14.54 8.54 8.89
C GLY A 183 -13.84 8.01 7.63
N ASP A 184 -13.14 8.90 6.92
CA ASP A 184 -12.34 8.54 5.76
C ASP A 184 -11.00 7.96 6.20
N VAL A 185 -10.67 6.76 5.73
CA VAL A 185 -9.42 6.08 6.07
C VAL A 185 -8.70 5.69 4.78
N VAL A 186 -7.42 6.04 4.70
CA VAL A 186 -6.57 5.66 3.57
C VAL A 186 -5.26 5.06 4.03
N LEU A 187 -4.78 4.14 3.22
CA LEU A 187 -3.48 3.53 3.28
C LEU A 187 -2.66 4.07 2.12
N THR A 188 -1.47 4.59 2.39
CA THR A 188 -0.56 5.03 1.32
C THR A 188 0.78 4.33 1.48
N PHE A 189 1.16 3.56 0.48
CA PHE A 189 2.50 3.00 0.35
C PHE A 189 3.35 3.97 -0.47
N VAL A 190 4.51 4.35 0.04
CA VAL A 190 5.44 5.30 -0.57
C VAL A 190 6.81 4.66 -0.69
N THR A 191 7.48 4.88 -1.82
CA THR A 191 8.80 4.37 -2.14
C THR A 191 9.73 5.53 -2.52
N GLY A 192 11.03 5.33 -2.30
CA GLY A 192 12.05 6.23 -2.77
C GLY A 192 12.78 7.00 -1.66
N SER A 193 13.90 7.59 -2.05
CA SER A 193 14.66 8.53 -1.25
C SER A 193 14.21 9.95 -1.58
N THR A 194 14.29 10.89 -0.62
CA THR A 194 14.11 12.34 -0.85
C THR A 194 15.24 12.96 -1.72
N ARG A 195 15.94 12.15 -2.52
CA ARG A 195 17.01 12.60 -3.43
C ARG A 195 16.46 12.54 -4.84
N ALA A 196 16.50 13.68 -5.53
CA ALA A 196 15.91 13.91 -6.84
C ALA A 196 16.41 12.99 -7.98
N ASP A 197 17.46 12.20 -7.76
CA ASP A 197 18.05 11.28 -8.74
C ASP A 197 17.81 9.80 -8.44
N ALA A 198 17.23 9.46 -7.28
CA ALA A 198 16.99 8.09 -6.88
C ALA A 198 15.69 7.55 -7.50
N LYS A 199 15.80 6.86 -8.64
CA LYS A 199 14.68 6.08 -9.17
C LYS A 199 14.38 4.90 -8.25
N SER A 200 13.11 4.69 -7.94
CA SER A 200 12.70 3.48 -7.23
C SER A 200 13.13 2.23 -7.99
N SER A 201 13.54 1.21 -7.25
CA SER A 201 13.78 -0.14 -7.75
C SER A 201 12.49 -0.88 -8.10
N LEU A 202 11.34 -0.38 -7.65
CA LEU A 202 10.04 -0.99 -7.88
C LEU A 202 9.38 -0.51 -9.17
N THR A 203 8.70 -1.42 -9.85
CA THR A 203 7.84 -1.08 -10.99
C THR A 203 6.51 -0.48 -10.51
N PRO A 204 5.79 0.28 -11.34
CA PRO A 204 4.45 0.78 -11.00
C PRO A 204 3.48 -0.33 -10.56
N ASP A 205 3.52 -1.48 -11.22
CA ASP A 205 2.70 -2.65 -10.88
C ASP A 205 3.07 -3.20 -9.50
N GLN A 206 4.37 -3.22 -9.15
CA GLN A 206 4.83 -3.64 -7.82
C GLN A 206 4.35 -2.69 -6.73
N VAL A 207 4.45 -1.37 -6.95
CA VAL A 207 3.98 -0.36 -6.00
C VAL A 207 2.47 -0.49 -5.76
N SER A 208 1.69 -0.64 -6.84
CA SER A 208 0.24 -0.87 -6.75
C SER A 208 -0.09 -2.14 -5.97
N ARG A 209 0.55 -3.25 -6.34
CA ARG A 209 0.23 -4.56 -5.78
C ARG A 209 0.61 -4.65 -4.31
N ILE A 210 1.73 -4.04 -3.90
CA ILE A 210 2.09 -3.93 -2.48
C ILE A 210 0.99 -3.19 -1.72
N ALA A 211 0.55 -2.03 -2.21
CA ALA A 211 -0.49 -1.25 -1.53
C ALA A 211 -1.81 -2.03 -1.42
N GLU A 212 -2.21 -2.75 -2.47
CA GLU A 212 -3.39 -3.63 -2.48
C GLU A 212 -3.29 -4.75 -1.44
N GLU A 213 -2.18 -5.48 -1.43
CA GLU A 213 -1.97 -6.61 -0.51
C GLU A 213 -1.92 -6.14 0.95
N LEU A 214 -1.29 -5.00 1.19
CA LEU A 214 -1.27 -4.37 2.51
C LEU A 214 -2.67 -3.91 2.95
N ALA A 215 -3.46 -3.33 2.04
CA ALA A 215 -4.84 -2.94 2.33
C ALA A 215 -5.71 -4.15 2.69
N GLY A 216 -5.49 -5.29 2.03
CA GLY A 216 -6.17 -6.55 2.32
C GLY A 216 -5.90 -7.11 3.73
N GLN A 217 -4.81 -6.70 4.39
CA GLN A 217 -4.47 -7.14 5.75
C GLN A 217 -5.26 -6.40 6.85
N VAL A 218 -5.82 -5.23 6.52
CA VAL A 218 -6.47 -4.32 7.47
C VAL A 218 -7.87 -3.88 7.04
N GLY A 219 -8.32 -4.35 5.87
CA GLY A 219 -9.53 -3.92 5.19
C GLY A 219 -10.82 -4.68 5.51
N GLY A 220 -10.80 -5.67 6.41
CA GLY A 220 -11.98 -6.32 7.02
C GLY A 220 -13.06 -6.84 6.08
#